data_AF-A0A4Y8VUJ4-F1
#
_entry.id   AF-A0A4Y8VUJ4-F1
#
_cell.length_a   1.000
_cell.length_b   1.000
_cell.length_c   1.000
_cell.angle_alpha   90.00
_cell.angle_beta   90.00
_cell.angle_gamma   90.00
#
_symmetry.space_group_name_H-M   'P 1'
#
loop_
_entity.id
_entity.type
_entity.pdbx_description
1 polymer ?
#
loop_
_entity_poly.entity_id
_entity_poly.type
_entity_poly.pdbx_seq_one_letter_code
_entity_poly.pdbx_strand_id
1 'polypeptide(L)'
;MAKINFKKGLTDIVLYIIIFIVVQIFLTYAGAGIWAAVKGEGYQATLLAMGTGNNAILTALTTVFSNVITLIIFLKAKWTPLTRNYLQSKPWISLLWVALFTLGAIIPLEFVYEQIGVEMDADTERVFASLMKEPWGYVAIGILAPLAEEIVFRGAILRTLLDMVSKKNHWVAIFISAAAFGLIHGNKAQFINALLMGLLLGWMYYRTKSLVPGILMHWVNNTMAYVLNNLMPQSDGKLIDLFHGDEKTVYYAVGFSLCIMIPSFIQMILRLQKPKNVPAKF
;
A
#
# COMPACT_ATOMS: atom_id res chain seq x y z
N MET A 1 22.31 -16.43 -16.40
CA MET A 1 22.50 -15.89 -15.04
C MET A 1 22.12 -16.97 -14.05
N ALA A 2 23.03 -17.27 -13.13
CA ALA A 2 22.86 -18.25 -12.08
C ALA A 2 21.63 -17.91 -11.22
N LYS A 3 20.89 -18.94 -10.77
CA LYS A 3 19.93 -18.79 -9.67
C LYS A 3 20.64 -18.01 -8.55
N ILE A 4 20.01 -16.96 -8.02
CA ILE A 4 20.56 -16.24 -6.86
C ILE A 4 20.85 -17.28 -5.79
N ASN A 5 22.05 -17.19 -5.18
CA ASN A 5 22.37 -18.02 -4.04
C ASN A 5 21.30 -17.78 -2.96
N PHE A 6 20.58 -18.82 -2.57
CA PHE A 6 19.45 -18.73 -1.64
C PHE A 6 19.80 -17.97 -0.35
N LYS A 7 21.01 -18.19 0.19
CA LYS A 7 21.49 -17.45 1.38
C LYS A 7 21.59 -15.96 1.11
N LYS A 8 22.17 -15.58 -0.03
CA LYS A 8 22.29 -14.17 -0.43
C LYS A 8 20.91 -13.52 -0.61
N GLY A 9 19.99 -14.19 -1.30
CA GLY A 9 18.63 -13.67 -1.49
C GLY A 9 17.89 -13.45 -0.16
N LEU A 10 18.05 -14.37 0.80
CA LEU A 10 17.49 -14.20 2.14
C LEU A 10 18.13 -13.03 2.89
N THR A 11 19.46 -12.90 2.85
CA THR A 11 20.18 -11.77 3.45
C THR A 11 19.73 -10.43 2.85
N ASP A 12 19.56 -10.37 1.53
CA ASP A 12 19.08 -9.19 0.82
C ASP A 12 17.66 -8.81 1.27
N ILE A 13 16.73 -9.77 1.37
CA ILE A 13 15.36 -9.52 1.84
C ILE A 13 15.34 -8.98 3.27
N VAL A 14 16.12 -9.58 4.18
CA VAL A 14 16.23 -9.12 5.57
C VAL A 14 16.79 -7.70 5.62
N LEU A 15 17.81 -7.41 4.81
CA LEU A 15 18.39 -6.07 4.70
C LEU A 15 17.35 -5.04 4.21
N TYR A 16 16.55 -5.38 3.20
CA TYR A 16 15.51 -4.48 2.69
C TYR A 16 14.49 -4.11 3.76
N ILE A 17 14.01 -5.10 4.53
CA ILE A 17 13.06 -4.89 5.62
C ILE A 17 13.68 -4.03 6.72
N ILE A 18 14.91 -4.35 7.14
CA ILE A 18 15.62 -3.57 8.18
C ILE A 18 15.77 -2.12 7.74
N ILE A 19 16.24 -1.87 6.52
CA ILE A 19 16.43 -0.50 6.02
C ILE A 19 15.10 0.24 5.97
N PHE A 20 14.04 -0.40 5.47
CA PHE A 20 12.71 0.19 5.44
C PHE A 20 12.26 0.62 6.84
N ILE A 21 12.31 -0.28 7.82
CA ILE A 21 11.92 0.02 9.22
C ILE A 21 12.80 1.11 9.83
N VAL A 22 14.13 0.98 9.70
CA VAL A 22 15.08 1.92 10.31
C VAL A 22 14.90 3.32 9.76
N VAL A 23 14.65 3.48 8.46
CA VAL A 23 14.37 4.80 7.87
C VAL A 23 13.11 5.41 8.48
N GLN A 24 12.02 4.64 8.58
CA GLN A 24 10.76 5.13 9.14
C GLN A 24 10.92 5.57 10.60
N ILE A 25 11.56 4.72 11.43
CA ILE A 25 11.81 5.01 12.84
C ILE A 25 12.71 6.23 12.99
N PHE A 26 13.87 6.22 12.31
CA PHE A 26 14.86 7.29 12.45
C PHE A 26 14.29 8.66 12.06
N LEU A 27 13.59 8.75 10.92
CA LEU A 27 12.99 10.00 10.45
C LEU A 27 11.88 10.50 11.35
N THR A 28 11.09 9.59 11.95
CA THR A 28 10.05 9.95 12.92
C THR A 28 10.65 10.61 14.15
N TYR A 29 11.62 9.96 14.80
CA TYR A 29 12.26 10.50 16.00
C TYR A 29 13.13 11.74 15.72
N ALA A 30 13.89 11.74 14.61
CA ALA A 30 14.67 12.92 14.20
C ALA A 30 13.77 14.12 13.89
N GLY A 31 12.66 13.90 13.18
CA GLY A 31 11.68 14.94 12.86
C GLY A 31 11.02 15.52 14.11
N ALA A 32 10.66 14.67 15.08
CA ALA A 32 10.15 15.12 16.38
C ALA A 32 11.18 15.98 17.13
N GLY A 33 12.47 15.62 17.10
CA GLY A 33 13.54 16.37 17.74
C GLY A 33 13.75 17.75 17.11
N ILE A 34 13.76 17.81 15.78
CA ILE A 34 13.87 19.07 15.03
C ILE A 34 12.65 19.96 15.32
N TRP A 35 11.43 19.39 15.29
CA TRP A 35 10.22 20.13 15.58
C TRP A 35 10.21 20.71 16.99
N ALA A 36 10.54 19.90 17.99
CA ALA A 36 10.63 20.31 19.39
C ALA A 36 11.62 21.48 19.56
N ALA A 37 12.80 21.39 18.94
CA ALA A 37 13.79 22.47 18.99
C ALA A 37 13.32 23.75 18.31
N VAL A 38 12.65 23.65 17.14
CA VAL A 38 12.16 24.82 16.38
C VAL A 38 10.97 25.49 17.07
N LYS A 39 10.08 24.72 17.69
CA LYS A 39 8.88 25.24 18.38
C LYS A 39 9.11 25.59 19.84
N GLY A 40 10.26 25.22 20.41
CA GLY A 40 10.53 25.36 21.85
C GLY A 40 9.65 24.44 22.70
N GLU A 41 9.21 23.32 22.14
CA GLU A 41 8.38 22.31 22.83
C GLU A 41 9.25 21.21 23.45
N GLY A 42 8.72 20.50 24.44
CA GLY A 42 9.41 19.34 25.01
C GLY A 42 9.37 18.13 24.07
N TYR A 43 10.51 17.50 23.80
CA TYR A 43 10.63 16.36 22.88
C TYR A 43 9.62 15.23 23.15
N GLN A 44 9.43 14.85 24.43
CA GLN A 44 8.47 13.81 24.81
C GLN A 44 7.02 14.24 24.56
N ALA A 45 6.70 15.52 24.76
CA ALA A 45 5.38 16.06 24.48
C ALA A 45 5.11 16.07 22.96
N THR A 46 6.11 16.40 22.14
CA THR A 46 6.01 16.34 20.68
C THR A 46 5.77 14.91 20.19
N LEU A 47 6.50 13.92 20.72
CA LEU A 47 6.28 12.50 20.38
C LEU A 47 4.87 12.03 20.78
N LEU A 48 4.40 12.40 21.96
CA LEU A 48 3.04 12.10 22.40
C LEU A 48 2.00 12.76 21.49
N ALA A 49 2.21 14.01 21.08
CA ALA A 49 1.30 14.72 20.19
C ALA A 49 1.22 14.06 18.81
N MET A 50 2.34 13.52 18.29
CA MET A 50 2.33 12.72 17.07
C MET A 50 1.54 11.42 17.25
N GLY A 51 1.81 10.67 18.33
CA GLY A 51 1.19 9.37 18.61
C GLY A 51 -0.31 9.44 18.97
N THR A 52 -0.81 10.63 19.30
CA THR A 52 -2.23 10.88 19.59
C THR A 52 -2.97 11.64 18.48
N GLY A 53 -2.29 11.95 17.37
CA GLY A 53 -2.88 12.67 16.23
C GLY A 53 -3.04 14.18 16.45
N ASN A 54 -2.59 14.72 17.59
CA ASN A 54 -2.66 16.14 17.91
C ASN A 54 -1.67 16.99 17.09
N ASN A 55 -0.65 16.37 16.47
CA ASN A 55 0.28 17.03 15.56
C ASN A 55 0.36 16.29 14.22
N ALA A 56 -0.78 16.22 13.52
CA ALA A 56 -0.89 15.51 12.25
C ALA A 56 0.03 16.06 11.15
N ILE A 57 0.28 17.37 11.12
CA ILE A 57 1.21 17.97 10.14
C ILE A 57 2.63 17.45 10.33
N LEU A 58 3.13 17.34 11.57
CA LEU A 58 4.45 16.78 11.83
C LEU A 58 4.51 15.31 11.41
N THR A 59 3.52 14.50 11.80
CA THR A 59 3.44 13.08 11.43
C THR A 59 3.38 12.90 9.90
N ALA A 60 2.65 13.77 9.19
CA ALA A 60 2.60 13.75 7.73
C ALA A 60 3.96 14.09 7.12
N LEU A 61 4.61 15.16 7.59
CA LEU A 61 5.92 15.58 7.08
C LEU A 61 6.99 14.51 7.31
N THR A 62 7.07 13.92 8.52
CA THR A 62 8.03 12.84 8.80
C THR A 62 7.78 11.65 7.88
N THR A 63 6.52 11.28 7.63
CA THR A 63 6.15 10.18 6.72
C THR A 63 6.53 10.50 5.27
N VAL A 64 6.30 11.74 4.79
CA VAL A 64 6.75 12.21 3.47
C VAL A 64 8.26 12.01 3.33
N PHE A 65 9.04 12.51 4.29
CA PHE A 65 10.50 12.40 4.23
C PHE A 65 10.97 10.94 4.32
N SER A 66 10.37 10.11 5.17
CA SER A 66 10.68 8.68 5.24
C SER A 66 10.46 7.97 3.90
N ASN A 67 9.33 8.26 3.24
CA ASN A 67 9.02 7.66 1.94
C ASN A 67 9.97 8.15 0.85
N VAL A 68 10.30 9.45 0.82
CA VAL A 68 11.27 10.01 -0.13
C VAL A 68 12.67 9.40 0.07
N ILE A 69 13.14 9.30 1.31
CA ILE A 69 14.45 8.70 1.62
C ILE A 69 14.46 7.21 1.26
N THR A 70 13.38 6.48 1.56
CA THR A 70 13.22 5.07 1.15
C THR A 70 13.32 4.93 -0.37
N LEU A 71 12.59 5.75 -1.13
CA LEU A 71 12.65 5.77 -2.59
C LEU A 71 14.08 6.04 -3.09
N ILE A 72 14.75 7.04 -2.53
CA ILE A 72 16.13 7.39 -2.92
C ILE A 72 17.07 6.22 -2.66
N ILE A 73 17.03 5.59 -1.48
CA ILE A 73 17.92 4.47 -1.13
C ILE A 73 17.69 3.29 -2.07
N PHE A 74 16.46 2.83 -2.23
CA PHE A 74 16.15 1.63 -3.01
C PHE A 74 16.43 1.82 -4.51
N LEU A 75 16.19 3.02 -5.04
CA LEU A 75 16.48 3.34 -6.45
C LEU A 75 17.99 3.51 -6.68
N LYS A 76 18.73 4.20 -5.80
CA LYS A 76 20.18 4.38 -5.94
C LYS A 76 20.94 3.06 -5.74
N ALA A 77 20.50 2.23 -4.81
CA ALA A 77 21.07 0.90 -4.59
C ALA A 77 20.73 -0.10 -5.72
N LYS A 78 19.82 0.28 -6.64
CA LYS A 78 19.36 -0.53 -7.77
C LYS A 78 18.75 -1.88 -7.35
N TRP A 79 18.21 -1.97 -6.14
CA TRP A 79 17.47 -3.14 -5.67
C TRP A 79 16.13 -3.30 -6.38
N THR A 80 15.60 -2.20 -6.90
CA THR A 80 14.38 -2.18 -7.72
C THR A 80 14.68 -1.66 -9.14
N PRO A 81 15.19 -2.49 -10.05
CA PRO A 81 15.37 -2.11 -11.45
C PRO A 81 14.04 -1.77 -12.12
N LEU A 82 13.80 -0.48 -12.33
CA LEU A 82 12.63 0.02 -13.04
C LEU A 82 12.84 -0.09 -14.56
N THR A 83 11.82 -0.55 -15.27
CA THR A 83 11.82 -0.60 -16.74
C THR A 83 10.58 0.08 -17.29
N ARG A 84 10.70 0.72 -18.47
CA ARG A 84 9.57 1.38 -19.15
C ARG A 84 8.79 0.45 -20.08
N ASN A 85 9.21 -0.81 -20.21
CA ASN A 85 8.72 -1.74 -21.22
C ASN A 85 7.21 -1.98 -21.12
N TYR A 86 6.66 -2.02 -19.91
CA TYR A 86 5.22 -2.16 -19.72
C TYR A 86 4.45 -0.94 -20.23
N LEU A 87 4.88 0.28 -19.88
CA LEU A 87 4.25 1.51 -20.38
C LEU A 87 4.40 1.67 -21.90
N GLN A 88 5.54 1.26 -22.45
CA GLN A 88 5.79 1.27 -23.90
C GLN A 88 4.85 0.33 -24.67
N SER A 89 4.33 -0.73 -24.03
CA SER A 89 3.28 -1.58 -24.62
C SER A 89 1.89 -0.94 -24.64
N LYS A 90 1.75 0.31 -24.17
CA LYS A 90 0.50 1.08 -24.13
C LYS A 90 -0.65 0.31 -23.44
N PRO A 91 -0.49 -0.10 -22.16
CA PRO A 91 -1.40 -1.01 -21.47
C PRO A 91 -2.66 -0.31 -20.93
N TRP A 92 -3.10 0.78 -21.56
CA TRP A 92 -4.10 1.72 -21.01
C TRP A 92 -5.42 1.04 -20.67
N ILE A 93 -5.88 0.10 -21.52
CA ILE A 93 -7.10 -0.68 -21.25
C ILE A 93 -6.90 -1.56 -20.01
N SER A 94 -5.74 -2.19 -19.84
CA SER A 94 -5.45 -2.99 -18.65
C SER A 94 -5.43 -2.12 -17.38
N LEU A 95 -4.85 -0.93 -17.46
CA LEU A 95 -4.82 0.03 -16.34
C LEU A 95 -6.22 0.56 -16.00
N LEU A 96 -7.06 0.80 -16.99
CA LEU A 96 -8.47 1.15 -16.78
C LEU A 96 -9.19 0.04 -15.97
N TRP A 97 -9.02 -1.23 -16.36
CA TRP A 97 -9.64 -2.34 -15.63
C TRP A 97 -9.09 -2.50 -14.21
N VAL A 98 -7.82 -2.20 -13.98
CA VAL A 98 -7.25 -2.15 -12.62
C VAL A 98 -7.93 -1.06 -11.79
N ALA A 99 -8.10 0.15 -12.33
CA ALA A 99 -8.79 1.23 -11.64
C ALA A 99 -10.27 0.90 -11.36
N LEU A 100 -11.00 0.39 -12.35
CA LEU A 100 -12.41 -0.01 -12.21
C LEU A 100 -12.58 -1.16 -11.20
N PHE A 101 -11.69 -2.15 -11.23
CA PHE A 101 -11.68 -3.20 -10.23
C PHE A 101 -11.49 -2.62 -8.83
N THR A 102 -10.51 -1.74 -8.65
CA THR A 102 -10.21 -1.12 -7.35
C THR A 102 -11.43 -0.35 -6.84
N LEU A 103 -12.04 0.49 -7.67
CA LEU A 103 -13.24 1.25 -7.31
C LEU A 103 -14.44 0.34 -6.99
N GLY A 104 -14.68 -0.69 -7.81
CA GLY A 104 -15.76 -1.65 -7.58
C GLY A 104 -15.54 -2.55 -6.36
N ALA A 105 -14.30 -2.70 -5.89
CA ALA A 105 -13.97 -3.54 -4.74
C ALA A 105 -14.15 -2.83 -3.39
N ILE A 106 -14.19 -1.50 -3.35
CA ILE A 106 -14.23 -0.73 -2.09
C ILE A 106 -15.44 -1.12 -1.23
N ILE A 107 -16.66 -0.95 -1.76
CA ILE A 107 -17.89 -1.18 -1.00
C ILE A 107 -18.05 -2.65 -0.57
N PRO A 108 -17.88 -3.66 -1.45
CA PRO A 108 -17.99 -5.05 -1.04
C PRO A 108 -16.93 -5.48 -0.02
N LEU A 109 -15.70 -4.97 -0.14
CA LEU A 109 -14.64 -5.31 0.82
C LEU A 109 -14.88 -4.63 2.17
N GLU A 110 -15.32 -3.37 2.19
CA GLU A 110 -15.69 -2.69 3.44
C GLU A 110 -16.85 -3.41 4.14
N PHE A 111 -17.88 -3.79 3.38
CA PHE A 111 -18.99 -4.59 3.91
C PHE A 111 -18.50 -5.87 4.59
N VAL A 112 -17.63 -6.64 3.92
CA VAL A 112 -17.05 -7.86 4.50
C VAL A 112 -16.20 -7.55 5.72
N TYR A 113 -15.40 -6.48 5.67
CA TYR A 113 -14.51 -6.07 6.75
C TYR A 113 -15.28 -5.75 8.05
N GLU A 114 -16.40 -5.03 7.93
CA GLU A 114 -17.32 -4.76 9.04
C GLU A 114 -17.90 -6.04 9.65
N GLN A 115 -18.27 -7.02 8.82
CA GLN A 115 -18.81 -8.30 9.31
C GLN A 115 -17.75 -9.14 10.05
N ILE A 116 -16.46 -8.99 9.72
CA ILE A 116 -15.38 -9.68 10.43
C ILE A 116 -15.16 -9.04 11.82
N GLY A 117 -15.54 -7.76 11.99
CA GLY A 117 -15.46 -7.06 13.28
C GLY A 117 -14.03 -6.79 13.75
N VAL A 118 -13.08 -6.62 12.82
CA VAL A 118 -11.70 -6.24 13.19
C VAL A 118 -11.60 -4.73 13.31
N GLU A 119 -11.73 -4.25 14.53
CA GLU A 119 -11.60 -2.82 14.82
C GLU A 119 -10.12 -2.41 14.95
N MET A 120 -9.84 -1.17 14.52
CA MET A 120 -8.57 -0.51 14.78
C MET A 120 -8.60 0.08 16.19
N ASP A 121 -7.45 0.17 16.86
CA ASP A 121 -7.40 0.85 18.15
C ASP A 121 -7.68 2.35 18.00
N ALA A 122 -8.30 2.93 19.02
CA ALA A 122 -8.80 4.32 18.98
C ALA A 122 -7.69 5.36 18.76
N ASP A 123 -6.47 5.11 19.25
CA ASP A 123 -5.34 6.02 19.05
C ASP A 123 -4.83 5.97 17.60
N THR A 124 -4.66 4.78 17.03
CA THR A 124 -4.28 4.62 15.61
C THR A 124 -5.36 5.17 14.68
N GLU A 125 -6.64 4.97 15.01
CA GLU A 125 -7.75 5.56 14.27
C GLU A 125 -7.72 7.09 14.29
N ARG A 126 -7.51 7.69 15.47
CA ARG A 126 -7.39 9.14 15.61
C ARG A 126 -6.19 9.68 14.85
N VAL A 127 -5.03 9.02 14.93
CA VAL A 127 -3.84 9.39 14.15
C VAL A 127 -4.13 9.31 12.66
N PHE A 128 -4.74 8.23 12.18
CA PHE A 128 -5.08 8.06 10.77
C PHE A 128 -6.08 9.11 10.29
N ALA A 129 -7.17 9.34 11.04
CA ALA A 129 -8.19 10.33 10.71
C ALA A 129 -7.61 11.76 10.70
N SER A 130 -6.73 12.09 11.65
CA SER A 130 -6.06 13.40 11.70
C SER A 130 -5.09 13.59 10.53
N LEU A 131 -4.31 12.56 10.18
CA LEU A 131 -3.45 12.56 8.99
C LEU A 131 -4.26 12.77 7.72
N MET A 132 -5.39 12.08 7.57
CA MET A 132 -6.23 12.20 6.38
C MET A 132 -6.97 13.54 6.28
N LYS A 133 -7.03 14.36 7.33
CA LYS A 133 -7.54 15.75 7.26
C LYS A 133 -6.46 16.75 6.83
N GLU A 134 -5.19 16.38 6.96
CA GLU A 134 -4.06 17.22 6.56
C GLU A 134 -3.72 17.04 5.07
N PRO A 135 -3.57 18.12 4.27
CA PRO A 135 -3.18 17.99 2.86
C PRO A 135 -1.85 17.26 2.65
N TRP A 136 -0.90 17.45 3.56
CA TRP A 136 0.37 16.71 3.55
C TRP A 136 0.19 15.22 3.87
N GLY A 137 -0.88 14.84 4.56
CA GLY A 137 -1.24 13.45 4.80
C GLY A 137 -1.65 12.73 3.51
N TYR A 138 -2.34 13.40 2.58
CA TYR A 138 -2.59 12.82 1.26
C TYR A 138 -1.29 12.61 0.47
N VAL A 139 -0.36 13.56 0.53
CA VAL A 139 0.95 13.40 -0.12
C VAL A 139 1.71 12.21 0.50
N ALA A 140 1.67 12.08 1.83
CA ALA A 140 2.32 11.01 2.58
C ALA A 140 1.73 9.62 2.26
N ILE A 141 0.43 9.44 2.50
CA ILE A 141 -0.26 8.14 2.51
C ILE A 141 -0.93 7.85 1.17
N GLY A 142 -1.52 8.87 0.54
CA GLY A 142 -2.17 8.74 -0.75
C GLY A 142 -1.17 8.47 -1.87
N ILE A 143 -0.06 9.23 -1.92
CA ILE A 143 0.86 9.21 -3.07
C ILE A 143 2.18 8.49 -2.75
N LEU A 144 2.92 8.96 -1.75
CA LEU A 144 4.29 8.51 -1.53
C LEU A 144 4.38 7.11 -0.91
N ALA A 145 3.45 6.75 -0.02
CA ALA A 145 3.40 5.41 0.57
C ALA A 145 3.19 4.32 -0.51
N PRO A 146 2.19 4.40 -1.41
CA PRO A 146 2.05 3.45 -2.51
C PRO A 146 3.28 3.31 -3.38
N LEU A 147 3.99 4.42 -3.67
CA LEU A 147 5.22 4.38 -4.45
C LEU A 147 6.36 3.67 -3.69
N ALA A 148 6.60 4.07 -2.44
CA ALA A 148 7.67 3.52 -1.62
C ALA A 148 7.44 2.03 -1.33
N GLU A 149 6.24 1.68 -0.92
CA GLU A 149 5.87 0.32 -0.56
C GLU A 149 5.89 -0.62 -1.77
N GLU A 150 5.38 -0.21 -2.93
CA GLU A 150 5.48 -1.04 -4.14
C GLU A 150 6.95 -1.25 -4.55
N ILE A 151 7.80 -0.23 -4.42
CA ILE A 151 9.23 -0.35 -4.71
C ILE A 151 9.93 -1.33 -3.76
N VAL A 152 9.61 -1.30 -2.46
CA VAL A 152 10.22 -2.18 -1.45
C VAL A 152 9.67 -3.59 -1.56
N PHE A 153 8.36 -3.76 -1.43
CA PHE A 153 7.73 -5.06 -1.30
C PHE A 153 7.65 -5.80 -2.63
N ARG A 154 7.32 -5.13 -3.74
CA ARG A 154 7.19 -5.79 -5.06
C ARG A 154 8.49 -5.71 -5.83
N GLY A 155 9.08 -4.52 -5.86
CA GLY A 155 10.27 -4.21 -6.64
C GLY A 155 11.55 -4.90 -6.16
N ALA A 156 11.72 -5.00 -4.84
CA ALA A 156 12.89 -5.64 -4.22
C ALA A 156 12.53 -7.01 -3.62
N ILE A 157 11.67 -7.07 -2.59
CA ILE A 157 11.40 -8.31 -1.82
C ILE A 157 10.79 -9.41 -2.69
N LEU A 158 9.62 -9.18 -3.28
CA LEU A 158 8.94 -10.18 -4.12
C LEU A 158 9.79 -10.59 -5.32
N ARG A 159 10.49 -9.63 -5.93
CA ARG A 159 11.41 -9.91 -7.03
C ARG A 159 12.48 -10.91 -6.59
N THR A 160 13.21 -10.62 -5.51
CA THR A 160 14.24 -11.51 -4.99
C THR A 160 13.67 -12.88 -4.61
N LEU A 161 12.48 -12.92 -3.99
CA LEU A 161 11.80 -14.19 -3.68
C LEU A 161 11.48 -15.00 -4.94
N LEU A 162 10.99 -14.36 -6.00
CA LEU A 162 10.70 -15.03 -7.26
C LEU A 162 11.95 -15.55 -7.96
N ASP A 163 13.11 -14.94 -7.75
CA ASP A 163 14.41 -15.39 -8.28
C ASP A 163 14.97 -16.59 -7.48
N MET A 164 14.55 -16.74 -6.23
CA MET A 164 14.93 -17.84 -5.34
C MET A 164 14.08 -19.10 -5.55
N VAL A 165 12.82 -18.96 -5.97
CA VAL A 165 11.88 -20.08 -6.12
C VAL A 165 11.72 -20.52 -7.59
N SER A 166 11.24 -21.74 -7.80
CA SER A 166 10.84 -22.16 -9.15
C SER A 166 9.58 -21.43 -9.61
N LYS A 167 9.38 -21.29 -10.93
CA LYS A 167 8.17 -20.68 -11.48
C LYS A 167 6.87 -21.36 -11.01
N LYS A 168 6.92 -22.66 -10.70
CA LYS A 168 5.76 -23.41 -10.17
C LYS A 168 5.35 -22.94 -8.77
N ASN A 169 6.30 -22.35 -8.02
CA ASN A 169 6.13 -21.97 -6.61
C ASN A 169 5.97 -20.44 -6.43
N HIS A 170 5.60 -19.71 -7.48
CA HIS A 170 5.48 -18.25 -7.42
C HIS A 170 4.48 -17.76 -6.36
N TRP A 171 3.41 -18.52 -6.09
CA TRP A 171 2.45 -18.18 -5.03
C TRP A 171 3.06 -18.17 -3.63
N VAL A 172 4.08 -19.00 -3.37
CA VAL A 172 4.81 -18.96 -2.08
C VAL A 172 5.56 -17.63 -1.94
N ALA A 173 6.24 -17.18 -3.00
CA ALA A 173 6.90 -15.88 -3.02
C ALA A 173 5.91 -14.71 -2.85
N ILE A 174 4.77 -14.77 -3.55
CA ILE A 174 3.69 -13.77 -3.43
C ILE A 174 3.16 -13.72 -1.99
N PHE A 175 2.86 -14.88 -1.41
CA PHE A 175 2.34 -14.96 -0.04
C PHE A 175 3.32 -14.41 0.99
N ILE A 176 4.61 -14.80 0.92
CA ILE A 176 5.64 -14.30 1.86
C ILE A 176 5.77 -12.78 1.75
N SER A 177 5.80 -12.24 0.53
CA SER A 177 5.86 -10.79 0.32
C SER A 177 4.62 -10.08 0.85
N ALA A 178 3.42 -10.64 0.64
CA ALA A 178 2.16 -10.08 1.12
C ALA A 178 2.06 -10.12 2.65
N ALA A 179 2.54 -11.21 3.28
CA ALA A 179 2.60 -11.32 4.73
C ALA A 179 3.59 -10.32 5.33
N ALA A 180 4.78 -10.16 4.75
CA ALA A 180 5.74 -9.14 5.19
C ALA A 180 5.16 -7.72 5.06
N PHE A 181 4.42 -7.45 3.98
CA PHE A 181 3.72 -6.19 3.77
C PHE A 181 2.64 -5.94 4.83
N GLY A 182 1.83 -6.94 5.18
CA GLY A 182 0.85 -6.80 6.26
C GLY A 182 1.48 -6.61 7.62
N LEU A 183 2.53 -7.39 7.95
CA LEU A 183 3.16 -7.38 9.27
C LEU A 183 3.77 -6.02 9.63
N ILE A 184 4.25 -5.26 8.64
CA ILE A 184 4.93 -3.98 8.88
C ILE A 184 4.00 -2.90 9.46
N HIS A 185 2.69 -3.05 9.28
CA HIS A 185 1.69 -2.09 9.76
C HIS A 185 1.46 -2.18 11.28
N GLY A 186 1.89 -3.28 11.92
CA GLY A 186 1.92 -3.40 13.38
C GLY A 186 0.56 -3.50 14.08
N ASN A 187 -0.54 -3.59 13.35
CA ASN A 187 -1.88 -3.75 13.90
C ASN A 187 -2.71 -4.78 13.11
N LYS A 188 -3.71 -5.39 13.79
CA LYS A 188 -4.51 -6.49 13.25
C LYS A 188 -5.40 -6.06 12.09
N ALA A 189 -6.02 -4.89 12.22
CA ALA A 189 -6.92 -4.30 11.23
C ALA A 189 -6.22 -4.15 9.86
N GLN A 190 -5.11 -3.43 9.85
CA GLN A 190 -4.32 -3.21 8.64
C GLN A 190 -3.62 -4.48 8.17
N PHE A 191 -3.20 -5.40 9.05
CA PHE A 191 -2.57 -6.66 8.64
C PHE A 191 -3.46 -7.46 7.67
N ILE A 192 -4.75 -7.64 8.00
CA ILE A 192 -5.67 -8.45 7.18
C ILE A 192 -5.87 -7.80 5.81
N ASN A 193 -6.20 -6.50 5.78
CA ASN A 193 -6.41 -5.75 4.55
C ASN A 193 -5.14 -5.72 3.69
N ALA A 194 -4.00 -5.41 4.29
CA ALA A 194 -2.71 -5.36 3.60
C ALA A 194 -2.26 -6.74 3.12
N LEU A 195 -2.58 -7.84 3.81
CA LEU A 195 -2.29 -9.19 3.33
C LEU A 195 -3.10 -9.51 2.06
N LEU A 196 -4.42 -9.23 2.05
CA LEU A 196 -5.29 -9.50 0.91
C LEU A 196 -4.93 -8.64 -0.31
N MET A 197 -4.80 -7.33 -0.12
CA MET A 197 -4.29 -6.41 -1.15
C MET A 197 -2.87 -6.84 -1.58
N GLY A 198 -2.07 -7.25 -0.59
CA GLY A 198 -0.78 -7.89 -0.66
C GLY A 198 -0.63 -8.90 -1.80
N LEU A 199 -1.50 -9.91 -1.73
CA LEU A 199 -1.58 -11.03 -2.66
C LEU A 199 -1.93 -10.56 -4.07
N LEU A 200 -2.89 -9.65 -4.21
CA LEU A 200 -3.32 -9.17 -5.52
C LEU A 200 -2.25 -8.31 -6.20
N LEU A 201 -1.63 -7.37 -5.47
CA LEU A 201 -0.52 -6.57 -5.95
C LEU A 201 0.67 -7.46 -6.36
N GLY A 202 0.98 -8.49 -5.56
CA GLY A 202 2.03 -9.46 -5.88
C GLY A 202 1.71 -10.29 -7.13
N TRP A 203 0.46 -10.71 -7.31
CA TRP A 203 0.00 -11.36 -8.54
C TRP A 203 0.12 -10.45 -9.76
N MET A 204 -0.29 -9.18 -9.67
CA MET A 204 -0.15 -8.22 -10.77
C MET A 204 1.32 -8.01 -11.16
N TYR A 205 2.21 -7.90 -10.17
CA TYR A 205 3.66 -7.81 -10.41
C TYR A 205 4.20 -9.07 -11.09
N TYR A 206 3.81 -10.25 -10.62
CA TYR A 206 4.20 -11.53 -11.21
C TYR A 206 3.78 -11.63 -12.68
N ARG A 207 2.54 -11.23 -12.99
CA ARG A 207 1.94 -11.28 -14.33
C ARG A 207 2.56 -10.28 -15.32
N THR A 208 2.87 -9.08 -14.87
CA THR A 208 3.26 -7.96 -15.76
C THR A 208 4.75 -7.64 -15.75
N LYS A 209 5.48 -8.01 -14.69
CA LYS A 209 6.85 -7.55 -14.42
C LYS A 209 6.97 -6.03 -14.36
N SER A 210 5.91 -5.39 -13.89
CA SER A 210 5.80 -3.96 -13.76
C SER A 210 5.20 -3.61 -12.40
N LEU A 211 5.69 -2.54 -11.79
CA LEU A 211 5.08 -1.95 -10.60
C LEU A 211 3.87 -1.09 -10.94
N VAL A 212 3.70 -0.66 -12.20
CA VAL A 212 2.68 0.32 -12.60
C VAL A 212 1.25 -0.13 -12.24
N PRO A 213 0.80 -1.37 -12.53
CA PRO A 213 -0.54 -1.79 -12.13
C PRO A 213 -0.73 -1.79 -10.61
N GLY A 214 0.29 -2.22 -9.86
CA GLY A 214 0.26 -2.25 -8.40
C GLY A 214 0.21 -0.84 -7.79
N ILE A 215 1.08 0.06 -8.26
CA ILE A 215 1.09 1.48 -7.87
C ILE A 215 -0.27 2.12 -8.15
N LEU A 216 -0.87 1.87 -9.32
CA LEU A 216 -2.17 2.42 -9.68
C LEU A 216 -3.27 1.93 -8.73
N MET A 217 -3.38 0.62 -8.53
CA MET A 217 -4.37 0.05 -7.61
C MET A 217 -4.21 0.61 -6.20
N HIS A 218 -2.98 0.62 -5.69
CA HIS A 218 -2.69 1.05 -4.33
C HIS A 218 -2.94 2.56 -4.16
N TRP A 219 -2.53 3.39 -5.13
CA TRP A 219 -2.85 4.81 -5.14
C TRP A 219 -4.36 5.09 -5.18
N VAL A 220 -5.11 4.39 -6.04
CA VAL A 220 -6.58 4.53 -6.11
C VAL A 220 -7.21 4.13 -4.78
N ASN A 221 -6.79 3.01 -4.18
CA ASN A 221 -7.27 2.57 -2.86
C ASN A 221 -7.07 3.65 -1.79
N ASN A 222 -5.84 4.16 -1.64
CA ASN A 222 -5.53 5.14 -0.60
C ASN A 222 -6.16 6.50 -0.89
N THR A 223 -6.30 6.87 -2.16
CA THR A 223 -7.01 8.09 -2.56
C THR A 223 -8.48 8.01 -2.20
N MET A 224 -9.12 6.86 -2.42
CA MET A 224 -10.52 6.68 -2.04
C MET A 224 -10.71 6.67 -0.53
N ALA A 225 -9.80 6.05 0.23
CA ALA A 225 -9.81 6.15 1.70
C ALA A 225 -9.70 7.61 2.18
N TYR A 226 -8.78 8.40 1.59
CA TYR A 226 -8.66 9.83 1.88
C TYR A 226 -9.93 10.61 1.53
N VAL A 227 -10.50 10.38 0.34
CA VAL A 227 -11.71 11.07 -0.12
C VAL A 227 -12.90 10.74 0.77
N LEU A 228 -13.14 9.46 1.06
CA LEU A 228 -14.27 9.03 1.90
C LEU A 228 -14.17 9.62 3.32
N ASN A 229 -12.98 9.60 3.93
CA ASN A 229 -12.74 10.20 5.25
C ASN A 229 -13.06 11.71 5.27
N ASN A 230 -12.78 12.44 4.19
CA ASN A 230 -13.05 13.89 4.11
C ASN A 230 -14.49 14.22 3.71
N LEU A 231 -15.18 13.31 3.00
CA LEU A 231 -16.60 13.46 2.69
C LEU A 231 -17.49 13.19 3.91
N MET A 232 -17.05 12.33 4.83
CA MET A 232 -17.81 11.91 6.01
C MET A 232 -17.04 12.13 7.33
N PRO A 233 -16.66 13.37 7.69
CA PRO A 233 -15.76 13.64 8.80
C PRO A 233 -16.33 13.38 10.21
N GLN A 234 -17.62 13.04 10.32
CA GLN A 234 -18.36 12.80 11.57
C GLN A 234 -18.98 11.38 11.64
N SER A 235 -18.71 10.53 10.64
CA SER A 235 -19.13 9.13 10.65
C SER A 235 -18.13 8.31 11.48
N ASP A 236 -18.59 7.20 12.06
CA ASP A 236 -17.72 6.18 12.66
C ASP A 236 -17.01 5.32 11.60
N GLY A 237 -17.03 5.76 10.34
CA GLY A 237 -16.41 5.11 9.19
C GLY A 237 -17.25 3.99 8.59
N LYS A 238 -18.41 3.66 9.18
CA LYS A 238 -19.24 2.57 8.68
C LYS A 238 -19.90 2.89 7.36
N LEU A 239 -20.01 1.87 6.54
CA LEU A 239 -20.64 1.87 5.24
C LEU A 239 -22.09 2.35 5.32
N ILE A 240 -22.82 2.01 6.38
CA ILE A 240 -24.22 2.43 6.56
C ILE A 240 -24.38 3.95 6.67
N ASP A 241 -23.38 4.66 7.19
CA ASP A 241 -23.42 6.12 7.30
C ASP A 241 -23.33 6.80 5.93
N LEU A 242 -22.63 6.18 4.97
CA LEU A 242 -22.56 6.66 3.58
C LEU A 242 -23.94 6.64 2.91
N PHE A 243 -24.82 5.77 3.40
CA PHE A 243 -26.19 5.60 2.91
C PHE A 243 -27.23 6.10 3.91
N HIS A 244 -26.85 7.03 4.81
CA HIS A 244 -27.75 7.71 5.73
C HIS A 244 -28.61 6.78 6.61
N GLY A 245 -28.07 5.62 7.00
CA GLY A 245 -28.79 4.67 7.84
C GLY A 245 -29.66 3.66 7.08
N ASP A 246 -29.74 3.72 5.75
CA ASP A 246 -30.61 2.81 4.98
C ASP A 246 -29.89 1.52 4.54
N GLU A 247 -30.14 0.44 5.28
CA GLU A 247 -29.61 -0.89 4.99
C GLU A 247 -29.93 -1.37 3.57
N LYS A 248 -31.12 -1.06 3.03
CA LYS A 248 -31.48 -1.49 1.67
C LYS A 248 -30.56 -0.87 0.62
N THR A 249 -30.28 0.43 0.76
CA THR A 249 -29.36 1.13 -0.15
C THR A 249 -27.93 0.59 -0.01
N VAL A 250 -27.48 0.19 1.19
CA VAL A 250 -26.20 -0.51 1.37
C VAL A 250 -26.15 -1.79 0.52
N TYR A 251 -27.17 -2.65 0.61
CA TYR A 251 -27.20 -3.89 -0.18
C TYR A 251 -27.25 -3.63 -1.69
N TYR A 252 -28.00 -2.62 -2.14
CA TYR A 252 -27.99 -2.22 -3.54
C TYR A 252 -26.62 -1.74 -3.97
N ALA A 253 -25.94 -0.92 -3.18
CA ALA A 253 -24.60 -0.42 -3.48
C ALA A 253 -23.57 -1.55 -3.54
N VAL A 254 -23.65 -2.54 -2.65
CA VAL A 254 -22.85 -3.77 -2.72
C VAL A 254 -23.12 -4.49 -4.05
N GLY A 255 -24.39 -4.72 -4.40
CA GLY A 255 -24.77 -5.36 -5.65
C GLY A 255 -24.25 -4.64 -6.90
N PHE A 256 -24.42 -3.33 -6.99
CA PHE A 256 -23.90 -2.51 -8.09
C PHE A 256 -22.37 -2.56 -8.17
N SER A 257 -21.69 -2.50 -7.02
CA SER A 257 -20.23 -2.56 -6.96
C SER A 257 -19.68 -3.90 -7.43
N LEU A 258 -20.35 -5.01 -7.09
CA LEU A 258 -20.01 -6.34 -7.60
C LEU A 258 -20.16 -6.44 -9.14
N CYS A 259 -21.15 -5.77 -9.73
CA CYS A 259 -21.31 -5.68 -11.18
C CYS A 259 -20.17 -4.93 -11.88
N ILE A 260 -19.41 -4.10 -11.15
CA ILE A 260 -18.19 -3.44 -11.66
C ILE A 260 -16.96 -4.30 -11.37
N MET A 261 -16.85 -4.80 -10.14
CA MET A 261 -15.69 -5.55 -9.65
C MET A 261 -15.47 -6.83 -10.43
N ILE A 262 -16.51 -7.66 -10.61
CA ILE A 262 -16.37 -9.01 -11.19
C ILE A 262 -15.93 -8.94 -12.66
N PRO A 263 -16.57 -8.16 -13.56
CA PRO A 263 -16.12 -8.05 -14.94
C PRO A 263 -14.72 -7.44 -15.04
N SER A 264 -14.40 -6.44 -14.20
CA SER A 264 -13.08 -5.81 -14.19
C SER A 264 -11.98 -6.80 -13.80
N PHE A 265 -12.24 -7.65 -12.80
CA PHE A 265 -11.33 -8.70 -12.39
C PHE A 265 -11.09 -9.74 -13.51
N ILE A 266 -12.15 -10.15 -14.20
CA ILE A 266 -12.04 -11.05 -15.36
C ILE A 266 -11.18 -10.39 -16.45
N GLN A 267 -11.40 -9.12 -16.76
CA GLN A 267 -10.60 -8.40 -17.75
C GLN A 267 -9.14 -8.25 -17.32
N MET A 268 -8.86 -8.05 -16.03
CA MET A 268 -7.49 -8.09 -15.50
C MET A 268 -6.83 -9.45 -15.72
N ILE A 269 -7.53 -10.55 -15.43
CA ILE A 269 -7.02 -11.92 -15.65
C ILE A 269 -6.68 -12.13 -17.13
N LEU A 270 -7.50 -11.62 -18.05
CA LEU A 270 -7.27 -11.80 -19.49
C LEU A 270 -6.12 -10.92 -20.01
N ARG A 271 -6.01 -9.68 -19.52
CA ARG A 271 -5.17 -8.63 -20.15
C ARG A 271 -3.86 -8.32 -19.42
N LEU A 272 -3.74 -8.63 -18.13
CA LEU A 272 -2.48 -8.44 -17.41
C LEU A 272 -1.48 -9.52 -17.83
N GLN A 273 -0.64 -9.15 -18.78
CA GLN A 273 0.39 -10.01 -19.34
C GLN A 273 1.72 -9.26 -19.42
N LYS A 274 2.81 -10.02 -19.40
CA LYS A 274 4.16 -9.50 -19.59
C LYS A 274 4.31 -9.01 -21.04
N PRO A 275 4.91 -7.83 -21.30
CA PRO A 275 5.14 -7.39 -22.67
C PRO A 275 6.06 -8.36 -23.42
N LYS A 276 5.77 -8.60 -24.71
CA LYS A 276 6.50 -9.55 -25.58
C LYS A 276 8.02 -9.30 -25.64
N ASN A 277 8.46 -8.07 -25.38
CA ASN A 277 9.86 -7.64 -25.46
C ASN A 277 10.61 -7.71 -24.11
N VAL A 278 10.00 -8.23 -23.05
CA VAL A 278 10.67 -8.39 -21.74
C VAL A 278 11.12 -9.85 -21.62
N PRO A 279 12.43 -10.14 -21.44
CA PRO A 279 12.93 -11.52 -21.41
C PRO A 279 12.22 -12.34 -20.33
N ALA A 280 11.85 -13.60 -20.60
CA ALA A 280 11.04 -14.48 -19.74
C ALA A 280 11.68 -14.90 -18.40
N LYS A 281 12.80 -14.28 -18.02
CA LYS A 281 13.54 -14.53 -16.79
C LYS A 281 13.05 -13.61 -15.67
N PHE A 282 13.12 -14.13 -14.44
CA PHE A 282 12.85 -13.44 -13.19
C PHE A 282 14.17 -12.80 -12.77
#